data_AF-A0A930Z5U8-F1
#
_entry.id   AF-A0A930Z5U8-F1
#
_cell.length_a   1.000
_cell.length_b   1.000
_cell.length_c   1.000
_cell.angle_alpha   90.00
_cell.angle_beta   90.00
_cell.angle_gamma   90.00
#
_symmetry.space_group_name_H-M   'P 1'
#
loop_
_entity.id
_entity.type
_entity.pdbx_description
1 polymer ?
#
loop_
_entity_poly.entity_id
_entity_poly.type
_entity_poly.pdbx_seq_one_letter_code
_entity_poly.pdbx_strand_id
1 'polypeptide(L)'
;MGPEKTSTRSGAVFVVLMKSDEADATISALESYQPDAIIEDHGTFWQIKAQDELVIDLKRVGEELGREIELGQWLTIMTTFVGRVSVEEGAFRITSEMLEFAPPSA
;
A
#
# COMPACT_ATOMS: atom_id res chain seq x y z
N MET A 1 13.88 -30.02 21.82
CA MET A 1 13.57 -28.60 21.59
C MET A 1 13.55 -28.41 20.08
N GLY A 2 12.37 -28.40 19.47
CA GLY A 2 12.25 -28.20 18.02
C GLY A 2 12.50 -26.74 17.65
N PRO A 3 12.86 -26.42 16.39
CA PRO A 3 13.07 -25.04 15.98
C PRO A 3 11.76 -24.26 16.17
N GLU A 4 11.86 -23.18 16.92
CA GLU A 4 10.78 -22.20 17.10
C GLU A 4 10.48 -21.62 15.72
N LYS A 5 9.32 -21.97 15.16
CA LYS A 5 8.83 -21.33 13.93
C LYS A 5 8.67 -19.85 14.25
N THR A 6 9.55 -19.02 13.72
CA THR A 6 9.39 -17.56 13.73
C THR A 6 8.04 -17.27 13.10
N SER A 7 7.05 -16.94 13.93
CA SER A 7 5.72 -16.59 13.45
C SER A 7 5.88 -15.27 12.70
N THR A 8 5.88 -15.30 11.37
CA THR A 8 5.65 -14.10 10.56
C THR A 8 4.33 -13.54 11.03
N ARG A 9 4.36 -12.47 11.84
CA ARG A 9 3.14 -11.86 12.35
C ARG A 9 2.52 -11.15 11.15
N SER A 10 1.58 -11.84 10.51
CA SER A 10 0.74 -11.29 9.46
C SER A 10 0.09 -10.02 9.99
N GLY A 11 0.36 -8.89 9.36
CA GLY A 11 0.06 -7.56 9.89
C GLY A 11 -0.84 -6.80 8.95
N ALA A 12 -1.86 -6.13 9.48
CA ALA A 12 -2.65 -5.20 8.69
C ALA A 12 -1.76 -4.01 8.28
N VAL A 13 -1.72 -3.73 6.97
CA VAL A 13 -1.11 -2.54 6.41
C VAL A 13 -2.19 -1.57 5.99
N PHE A 14 -1.88 -0.27 5.97
CA PHE A 14 -2.81 0.70 5.41
C PHE A 14 -2.11 1.92 4.84
N VAL A 15 -2.82 2.60 3.93
CA VAL A 15 -2.52 3.96 3.49
C VAL A 15 -3.75 4.84 3.68
N VAL A 16 -3.51 6.12 3.93
CA VAL A 16 -4.56 7.14 4.01
C VAL A 16 -4.32 8.16 2.91
N LEU A 17 -5.36 8.44 2.13
CA LEU A 17 -5.35 9.37 1.01
C LEU A 17 -6.34 10.51 1.26
N MET A 18 -5.93 11.76 1.03
CA MET A 18 -6.88 12.87 0.96
C MET A 18 -7.82 12.68 -0.22
N LYS A 19 -9.11 13.00 -0.03
CA LYS A 19 -10.07 12.93 -1.15
C LYS A 19 -9.65 13.84 -2.29
N SER A 20 -9.64 13.27 -3.49
CA SER A 20 -9.18 13.86 -4.74
C SER A 20 -9.54 12.91 -5.87
N ASP A 21 -9.51 13.38 -7.11
CA ASP A 21 -9.72 12.53 -8.29
C ASP A 21 -8.66 11.40 -8.33
N GLU A 22 -7.42 11.68 -7.93
CA GLU A 22 -6.34 10.68 -7.80
C GLU A 22 -6.64 9.60 -6.76
N ALA A 23 -7.26 9.96 -5.64
CA ALA A 23 -7.62 8.99 -4.60
C ALA A 23 -8.78 8.10 -5.08
N ASP A 24 -9.79 8.68 -5.73
CA ASP A 24 -10.95 7.94 -6.24
C ASP A 24 -10.53 6.99 -7.39
N ALA A 25 -9.61 7.41 -8.25
CA ALA A 25 -9.02 6.54 -9.26
C ALA A 25 -8.13 5.45 -8.67
N THR A 26 -7.41 5.75 -7.58
CA THR A 26 -6.64 4.73 -6.85
C THR A 26 -7.55 3.63 -6.30
N ILE A 27 -8.69 4.01 -5.72
CA ILE A 27 -9.70 3.06 -5.23
C ILE A 27 -10.28 2.24 -6.38
N SER A 28 -10.70 2.90 -7.46
CA SER A 28 -11.25 2.23 -8.66
C SER A 28 -10.27 1.22 -9.25
N ALA A 29 -8.98 1.59 -9.31
CA ALA A 29 -7.94 0.70 -9.79
C ALA A 29 -7.79 -0.53 -8.87
N LEU A 30 -7.74 -0.33 -7.55
CA LEU A 30 -7.60 -1.40 -6.56
C LEU A 30 -8.75 -2.41 -6.60
N GLU A 31 -9.99 -1.96 -6.81
CA GLU A 31 -11.15 -2.85 -6.95
C GLU A 31 -10.96 -3.88 -8.07
N SER A 32 -10.14 -3.58 -9.10
CA SER A 32 -9.90 -4.49 -10.22
C SER A 32 -8.85 -5.58 -9.94
N TYR A 33 -7.83 -5.32 -9.11
CA TYR A 33 -6.68 -6.24 -8.95
C TYR A 33 -6.36 -6.62 -7.51
N GLN A 34 -6.91 -5.91 -6.53
CA GLN A 34 -6.76 -6.23 -5.11
C GLN A 34 -8.12 -6.07 -4.39
N PRO A 35 -9.16 -6.84 -4.79
CA PRO A 35 -10.54 -6.66 -4.31
C PRO A 35 -10.75 -6.98 -2.82
N ASP A 36 -9.77 -7.63 -2.18
CA ASP A 36 -9.79 -7.93 -0.74
C ASP A 36 -9.35 -6.71 0.11
N ALA A 37 -8.91 -5.62 -0.52
CA ALA A 37 -8.61 -4.37 0.18
C ALA A 37 -9.89 -3.78 0.80
N ILE A 38 -9.79 -3.32 2.04
CA ILE A 38 -10.89 -2.69 2.77
C ILE A 38 -10.76 -1.18 2.60
N ILE A 39 -11.77 -0.55 2.00
CA ILE A 39 -11.84 0.89 1.78
C ILE A 39 -12.85 1.49 2.77
N GLU A 40 -12.41 2.47 3.55
CA GLU A 40 -13.22 3.18 4.54
C GLU A 40 -13.26 4.68 4.25
N ASP A 41 -14.48 5.25 4.19
CA ASP A 41 -14.70 6.69 4.11
C ASP A 41 -14.67 7.34 5.49
N HIS A 42 -13.78 8.30 5.70
CA HIS A 42 -13.70 9.09 6.95
C HIS A 42 -14.05 10.58 6.73
N GLY A 43 -14.83 10.87 5.68
CA GLY A 43 -15.32 12.20 5.35
C GLY A 43 -14.38 12.93 4.39
N THR A 44 -13.24 13.42 4.89
CA THR A 44 -12.26 14.19 4.11
C THR A 44 -11.11 13.37 3.53
N PHE A 45 -11.02 12.10 3.93
CA PHE A 45 -9.98 11.17 3.49
C PHE A 45 -10.53 9.75 3.37
N TRP A 46 -9.83 8.95 2.58
CA TRP A 46 -10.01 7.52 2.45
C TRP A 46 -8.95 6.78 3.27
N GLN A 47 -9.33 5.71 3.96
CA GLN A 47 -8.38 4.74 4.52
C GLN A 47 -8.50 3.43 3.74
N ILE A 48 -7.38 2.95 3.22
CA ILE A 48 -7.30 1.71 2.44
C ILE A 48 -6.44 0.73 3.22
N LYS A 49 -7.01 -0.42 3.59
CA LYS A 49 -6.34 -1.46 4.39
C LYS A 49 -6.19 -2.73 3.58
N ALA A 50 -5.12 -3.47 3.81
CA ALA A 50 -4.96 -4.82 3.29
C ALA A 50 -4.25 -5.70 4.32
N GLN A 51 -4.41 -7.02 4.15
CA GLN A 51 -3.67 -7.99 4.94
C GLN A 51 -2.30 -8.21 4.30
N ASP A 52 -1.24 -8.09 5.10
CA ASP A 52 0.17 -8.30 4.74
C ASP A 52 0.78 -7.33 3.72
N GLU A 53 0.05 -7.01 2.66
CA GLU A 53 0.54 -6.21 1.55
C GLU A 53 -0.54 -5.36 0.89
N LEU A 54 -0.20 -4.11 0.58
CA LEU A 54 -0.96 -3.21 -0.27
C LEU A 54 -0.07 -2.72 -1.41
N VAL A 55 -0.50 -2.93 -2.66
CA VAL A 55 0.23 -2.47 -3.85
C VAL A 55 -0.61 -1.44 -4.58
N ILE A 56 -0.06 -0.26 -4.82
CA ILE A 56 -0.67 0.78 -5.65
C ILE A 56 0.10 0.86 -6.96
N ASP A 57 -0.44 0.27 -8.01
CA ASP A 57 0.10 0.35 -9.37
C ASP A 57 -0.28 1.69 -10.01
N LEU A 58 0.69 2.61 -10.16
CA LEU A 58 0.42 3.96 -10.66
C LEU A 58 0.06 3.99 -12.14
N LYS A 59 0.45 2.97 -12.91
CA LYS A 59 0.01 2.87 -14.30
C LYS A 59 -1.50 2.62 -14.36
N ARG A 60 -2.01 1.71 -13.54
CA ARG A 60 -3.46 1.43 -13.45
C ARG A 60 -4.22 2.61 -12.88
N VAL A 61 -3.68 3.29 -11.87
CA VAL A 61 -4.27 4.53 -11.35
C VAL A 61 -4.36 5.58 -12.49
N GLY A 62 -3.32 5.69 -13.32
CA GLY A 62 -3.32 6.59 -14.47
C GLY A 62 -4.33 6.22 -15.56
N GLU A 63 -4.53 4.92 -15.81
CA GLU A 63 -5.56 4.41 -16.72
C GLU A 63 -6.97 4.83 -16.24
N GLU A 64 -7.26 4.69 -14.94
CA GLU A 64 -8.51 5.14 -14.32
C GLU A 64 -8.66 6.67 -14.35
N LEU A 65 -7.57 7.42 -14.16
CA LEU A 65 -7.56 8.88 -14.27
C LEU A 65 -7.71 9.41 -15.71
N GLY A 66 -7.47 8.57 -16.72
CA GLY A 66 -7.36 8.99 -18.11
C GLY A 66 -6.08 9.79 -18.43
N ARG A 67 -5.08 9.76 -17.54
CA ARG A 67 -3.76 10.38 -17.73
C ARG A 67 -2.71 9.69 -16.89
N GLU A 68 -1.45 9.72 -17.34
CA GLU A 68 -0.33 9.24 -16.52
C GLU A 68 -0.22 10.03 -15.21
N ILE A 69 0.14 9.32 -14.14
CA ILE A 69 0.44 9.89 -12.83
C ILE A 69 1.79 9.39 -12.35
N GLU A 70 2.66 10.33 -12.01
CA GLU A 70 3.97 10.04 -11.45
C GLU A 70 3.90 9.83 -9.94
N LEU A 71 4.84 9.07 -9.39
CA LEU A 71 4.89 8.79 -7.95
C LEU A 71 4.87 10.07 -7.11
N GLY A 72 5.64 11.09 -7.48
CA GLY A 72 5.67 12.35 -6.73
C GLY A 72 4.32 13.07 -6.67
N GLN A 73 3.53 12.96 -7.75
CA GLN A 73 2.18 13.51 -7.81
C GLN A 73 1.24 12.71 -6.90
N TRP A 74 1.30 11.38 -6.97
CA TRP A 74 0.49 10.51 -6.11
C TRP A 74 0.84 10.68 -4.62
N LEU A 75 2.12 10.83 -4.27
CA LEU A 75 2.55 11.08 -2.90
C LEU A 75 2.04 12.42 -2.33
N THR A 76 1.56 13.34 -3.17
CA THR A 76 0.97 14.62 -2.71
C THR A 76 -0.39 14.40 -2.03
N ILE A 77 -1.12 13.36 -2.42
CA ILE A 77 -2.43 13.02 -1.84
C ILE A 77 -2.31 12.05 -0.64
N MET A 78 -1.17 11.40 -0.47
CA MET A 78 -0.91 10.48 0.64
C MET A 78 -0.66 11.25 1.94
N THR A 79 -1.41 10.94 2.99
CA THR A 79 -1.23 11.59 4.30
C THR A 79 -0.39 10.76 5.27
N THR A 80 -0.64 9.45 5.33
CA THR A 80 0.06 8.54 6.23
C THR A 80 -0.08 7.09 5.76
N PHE A 81 0.79 6.22 6.25
CA PHE A 81 0.74 4.78 6.02
C PHE A 81 1.24 4.01 7.25
N VAL A 82 0.84 2.74 7.36
CA VAL A 82 1.39 1.78 8.32
C VAL A 82 1.87 0.55 7.56
N GLY A 83 3.15 0.24 7.77
CA GLY A 83 3.90 -0.82 7.10
C GLY A 83 5.26 -0.30 6.64
N ARG A 84 6.00 -1.13 5.91
CA ARG A 84 7.25 -0.74 5.25
C ARG A 84 6.98 -0.46 3.79
N VAL A 85 7.51 0.64 3.29
CA VAL A 85 7.32 1.07 1.89
C VAL A 85 8.50 0.64 1.03
N SER A 86 8.20 0.10 -0.13
CA SER A 86 9.13 0.03 -1.27
C SER A 86 8.48 0.62 -2.52
N VAL A 87 9.31 1.05 -3.46
CA VAL A 87 8.88 1.59 -4.75
C VAL A 87 9.64 0.84 -5.82
N GLU A 88 8.91 0.06 -6.61
CA GLU A 88 9.47 -0.79 -7.66
C GLU A 88 8.55 -0.76 -8.87
N GLU A 89 9.13 -0.67 -10.08
CA GLU A 89 8.40 -0.76 -11.35
C GLU A 89 7.19 0.20 -11.49
N GLY A 90 7.22 1.36 -10.83
CA GLY A 90 6.12 2.32 -10.87
C GLY A 90 4.96 1.99 -9.93
N ALA A 91 5.15 1.05 -9.00
CA ALA A 91 4.21 0.75 -7.94
C ALA A 91 4.69 1.26 -6.57
N PHE A 92 3.77 1.77 -5.77
CA PHE A 92 3.98 2.05 -4.36
C PHE A 92 3.49 0.86 -3.53
N ARG A 93 4.41 0.17 -2.85
CA ARG A 93 4.12 -1.07 -2.12
C ARG A 93 4.29 -0.86 -0.63
N ILE A 94 3.34 -1.36 0.16
CA ILE A 94 3.38 -1.36 1.63
C ILE A 94 3.30 -2.81 2.11
N THR A 95 4.27 -3.25 2.92
CA THR A 95 4.33 -4.63 3.44
C THR A 95 4.39 -4.66 4.97
N SER A 96 3.81 -5.67 5.62
CA SER A 96 3.99 -5.93 7.05
C SER A 96 5.28 -6.68 7.38
N GLU A 97 5.98 -7.20 6.36
CA GLU A 97 7.18 -8.02 6.54
C GLU A 97 8.30 -7.26 7.29
N MET A 98 8.99 -7.97 8.18
CA MET A 98 10.21 -7.52 8.84
C MET A 98 11.40 -8.13 8.11
N LEU A 99 12.31 -7.32 7.58
CA LEU A 99 13.62 -7.81 7.17
C LEU A 99 14.28 -8.48 8.37
N GLU A 100 14.63 -9.75 8.25
CA GLU A 100 15.42 -10.43 9.27
C GLU A 100 16.73 -9.67 9.46
N PHE A 101 16.96 -9.14 10.67
CA PHE A 101 18.29 -8.70 11.06
C PHE A 101 19.14 -9.96 11.24
N ALA A 102 19.98 -10.30 10.25
CA ALA A 102 21.05 -11.26 10.48
C ALA A 102 21.99 -10.67 11.54
N PRO A 103 22.19 -11.32 12.71
CA PRO A 103 23.17 -10.84 13.67
C PRO A 103 24.56 -10.85 13.01
N PRO A 104 25.42 -9.85 13.27
CA PRO A 104 26.77 -9.84 12.74
C PRO A 104 27.48 -11.13 13.18
N SER A 105 27.97 -11.90 12.21
CA SER A 105 28.79 -13.08 12.47
C SER A 105 30.02 -12.65 13.28
N ALA A 106 30.10 -13.17 14.51
CA ALA A 106 31.20 -12.97 15.44
C ALA A 106 32.49 -13.65 14.95
#